data_AF-A0A7C9AP45-F1
#
_entry.id   AF-A0A7C9AP45-F1
#
_cell.length_a   1.000
_cell.length_b   1.000
_cell.length_c   1.000
_cell.angle_alpha   90.00
_cell.angle_beta   90.00
_cell.angle_gamma   90.00
#
_symmetry.space_group_name_H-M   'P 1'
#
loop_
_entity.id
_entity.type
_entity.pdbx_description
1 polymer ?
#
loop_
_entity_poly.entity_id
_entity_poly.type
_entity_poly.pdbx_seq_one_letter_code
_entity_poly.pdbx_strand_id
1 'polypeptide(L)'
;LKRQPPKVKAFLAVVSGMAALVVLRAVVHDHDNLFVAAEAVHAIGIAVLIYKLAKEKTCAGLSLKTQELTAIFLAARLYCSFVMEYDIHTILDSATLACTLWVVYMIRFNLRSTYMEDKDNFAIYLVLVPCAVLAFLVHPSTSHNIFNRILWAFCVYLEAVSVLPQLRVMQ
;
A
#
# COMPACT_ATOMS: atom_id res chain seq x y z
N LEU A 1 19.69 -31.93 -9.44
CA LEU A 1 20.03 -31.06 -8.29
C LEU A 1 20.87 -31.86 -7.28
N LYS A 2 22.15 -31.53 -7.08
CA LYS A 2 23.06 -32.25 -6.15
C LYS A 2 22.69 -31.91 -4.70
N ARG A 3 22.49 -32.93 -3.85
CA ARG A 3 22.03 -32.80 -2.45
C ARG A 3 23.16 -32.24 -1.58
N GLN A 4 23.14 -30.94 -1.28
CA GLN A 4 24.16 -30.30 -0.43
C GLN A 4 24.12 -30.85 1.01
N PRO A 5 25.29 -31.00 1.67
CA PRO A 5 25.37 -31.53 3.03
C PRO A 5 24.68 -30.59 4.03
N PRO A 6 24.05 -31.14 5.10
CA PRO A 6 23.22 -30.38 6.03
C PRO A 6 23.97 -29.23 6.72
N LYS A 7 25.27 -29.39 6.95
CA LYS A 7 26.14 -28.35 7.53
C LYS A 7 26.29 -27.12 6.61
N VAL A 8 26.36 -27.32 5.29
CA VAL A 8 26.48 -26.24 4.31
C VAL A 8 25.16 -25.47 4.19
N LYS A 9 24.02 -26.16 4.27
CA LYS A 9 22.69 -25.52 4.33
C LYS A 9 22.51 -24.68 5.59
N ALA A 10 22.91 -25.21 6.74
CA ALA A 10 22.85 -24.49 8.01
C ALA A 10 23.74 -23.23 7.97
N PHE A 11 24.96 -23.35 7.45
CA PHE A 11 25.87 -22.21 7.30
C PHE A 11 25.31 -21.14 6.36
N LEU A 12 24.81 -21.52 5.19
CA LEU A 12 24.17 -20.60 4.24
C LEU A 12 22.95 -19.91 4.85
N ALA A 13 22.11 -20.63 5.60
CA ALA A 13 20.95 -20.06 6.27
C ALA A 13 21.34 -19.05 7.36
N VAL A 14 22.41 -19.32 8.12
CA VAL A 14 22.92 -18.39 9.14
C VAL A 14 23.51 -17.15 8.49
N VAL A 15 24.32 -17.30 7.43
CA VAL A 15 24.90 -16.16 6.70
C VAL A 15 23.81 -15.32 6.03
N SER A 16 22.81 -15.94 5.39
CA SER A 16 21.67 -15.20 4.82
C SER A 16 20.84 -14.52 5.90
N GLY A 17 20.64 -15.16 7.05
CA GLY A 17 19.93 -14.58 8.19
C GLY A 17 20.67 -13.38 8.77
N MET A 18 21.99 -13.47 8.95
CA MET A 18 22.82 -12.36 9.41
C MET A 18 22.85 -11.21 8.39
N ALA A 19 23.00 -11.50 7.10
CA ALA A 19 22.95 -10.49 6.06
C ALA A 19 21.59 -9.80 6.02
N ALA A 20 20.49 -10.57 6.13
CA ALA A 20 19.15 -10.02 6.24
C ALA A 20 19.01 -9.14 7.48
N LEU A 21 19.52 -9.54 8.65
CA LEU A 21 19.48 -8.73 9.86
C LEU A 21 20.30 -7.44 9.76
N VAL A 22 21.47 -7.47 9.10
CA VAL A 22 22.30 -6.28 8.88
C VAL A 22 21.65 -5.33 7.89
N VAL A 23 21.11 -5.84 6.78
CA VAL A 23 20.33 -5.05 5.82
C VAL A 23 19.11 -4.46 6.50
N LEU A 24 18.37 -5.26 7.25
CA LEU A 24 17.18 -4.82 7.97
C LEU A 24 17.56 -3.74 9.00
N ARG A 25 18.65 -3.89 9.76
CA ARG A 25 19.13 -2.86 10.69
C ARG A 25 19.59 -1.58 9.99
N ALA A 26 20.30 -1.70 8.86
CA ALA A 26 20.78 -0.54 8.09
C ALA A 26 19.62 0.23 7.43
N VAL A 27 18.63 -0.50 6.91
CA VAL A 27 17.40 0.03 6.33
C VAL A 27 16.54 0.68 7.42
N VAL A 28 16.38 0.03 8.56
CA VAL A 28 15.60 0.51 9.73
C VAL A 28 16.24 1.72 10.42
N HIS A 29 17.55 1.99 10.26
CA HIS A 29 18.17 3.12 10.95
C HIS A 29 17.64 4.49 10.49
N ASP A 30 17.15 4.60 9.24
CA ASP A 30 16.54 5.80 8.67
C ASP A 30 15.07 5.52 8.26
N HIS A 31 14.21 5.32 9.26
CA HIS A 31 12.77 5.10 9.06
C HIS A 31 12.11 6.21 8.22
N ASP A 32 12.52 7.47 8.43
CA ASP A 32 11.93 8.63 7.77
C ASP A 32 12.23 8.63 6.27
N ASN A 33 13.47 8.27 5.87
CA ASN A 33 13.85 8.24 4.47
C ASN A 33 13.10 7.15 3.69
N LEU A 34 12.83 6.00 4.31
CA LEU A 34 12.05 4.93 3.68
C LEU A 34 10.60 5.33 3.51
N PHE A 35 10.03 5.99 4.50
CA PHE A 35 8.67 6.45 4.46
C PHE A 35 8.48 7.52 3.36
N VAL A 36 9.36 8.53 3.32
CA VAL A 36 9.41 9.52 2.23
C VAL A 36 9.55 8.85 0.87
N ALA A 37 10.43 7.86 0.73
CA ALA A 37 10.63 7.15 -0.53
C ALA A 37 9.37 6.37 -0.96
N ALA A 38 8.69 5.71 -0.02
CA ALA A 38 7.44 5.00 -0.30
C ALA A 38 6.34 5.96 -0.76
N GLU A 39 6.14 7.09 -0.06
CA GLU A 39 5.17 8.11 -0.45
C GLU A 39 5.51 8.74 -1.80
N ALA A 40 6.78 9.03 -2.07
CA ALA A 40 7.22 9.58 -3.35
C ALA A 40 6.97 8.61 -4.52
N VAL A 41 7.29 7.32 -4.35
CA VAL A 41 7.00 6.28 -5.35
C VAL A 41 5.50 6.18 -5.60
N HIS A 42 4.69 6.26 -4.55
CA HIS A 42 3.25 6.20 -4.67
C HIS A 42 2.69 7.42 -5.43
N ALA A 43 3.17 8.63 -5.11
CA ALA A 43 2.81 9.87 -5.80
C ALA A 43 3.21 9.84 -7.28
N ILE A 44 4.38 9.31 -7.62
CA ILE A 44 4.81 9.13 -9.01
C ILE A 44 3.91 8.11 -9.72
N GLY A 45 3.59 6.99 -9.07
CA GLY A 45 2.69 5.98 -9.61
C GLY A 45 1.31 6.53 -9.97
N ILE A 46 0.69 7.31 -9.07
CA ILE A 46 -0.61 7.93 -9.34
C ILE A 46 -0.52 9.01 -10.43
N ALA A 47 0.57 9.78 -10.49
CA ALA A 47 0.78 10.77 -11.54
C ALA A 47 0.88 10.12 -12.93
N VAL A 48 1.61 9.00 -13.06
CA VAL A 48 1.69 8.22 -14.30
C VAL A 48 0.32 7.66 -14.69
N LEU A 49 -0.44 7.16 -13.71
CA LEU A 49 -1.80 6.66 -13.96
C LEU A 49 -2.72 7.77 -14.46
N ILE A 50 -2.68 8.96 -13.84
CA ILE A 50 -3.43 10.14 -14.27
C ILE A 50 -3.06 10.52 -15.70
N TYR A 51 -1.77 10.57 -16.03
CA TYR A 51 -1.31 10.88 -17.39
C TYR A 51 -1.86 9.87 -18.41
N LYS A 52 -1.82 8.57 -18.09
CA LYS A 52 -2.38 7.51 -18.93
C LYS A 52 -3.88 7.72 -19.16
N LEU A 53 -4.66 7.89 -18.10
CA LEU A 53 -6.12 8.09 -18.20
C LEU A 53 -6.47 9.37 -18.98
N ALA A 54 -5.71 10.44 -18.77
CA ALA A 54 -5.90 11.72 -19.44
C ALA A 54 -5.62 11.63 -20.95
N LYS A 55 -4.55 10.90 -21.34
CA LYS A 55 -4.09 10.77 -22.73
C LYS A 55 -4.83 9.70 -23.52
N GLU A 56 -4.95 8.49 -22.97
CA GLU A 56 -5.50 7.33 -23.67
C GLU A 56 -7.04 7.27 -23.59
N LYS A 57 -7.65 8.03 -22.67
CA LYS A 57 -9.11 8.06 -22.46
C LYS A 57 -9.73 6.67 -22.31
N THR A 58 -9.00 5.77 -21.66
CA THR A 58 -9.46 4.41 -21.36
C THR A 58 -8.95 3.97 -20.00
N CYS A 59 -9.78 3.23 -19.27
CA CYS A 59 -9.40 2.55 -18.03
C CYS A 59 -9.39 1.01 -18.18
N ALA A 60 -9.31 0.50 -19.41
CA ALA A 60 -9.21 -0.94 -19.66
C ALA A 60 -7.97 -1.54 -18.94
N GLY A 61 -8.21 -2.64 -18.21
CA GLY A 61 -7.18 -3.32 -17.41
C GLY A 61 -6.84 -2.66 -16.07
N LEU A 62 -7.57 -1.63 -15.65
CA LEU A 62 -7.42 -1.00 -14.34
C LEU A 62 -8.51 -1.50 -13.37
N SER A 63 -8.11 -1.92 -12.18
CA SER A 63 -9.03 -2.28 -11.10
C SER A 63 -9.46 -1.04 -10.34
N LEU A 64 -10.76 -0.78 -10.33
CA LEU A 64 -11.38 0.24 -9.48
C LEU A 64 -11.25 -0.14 -8.00
N LYS A 65 -11.35 -1.43 -7.68
CA LYS A 65 -11.26 -1.95 -6.31
C LYS A 65 -9.91 -1.64 -5.66
N THR A 66 -8.82 -1.72 -6.42
CA THR A 66 -7.49 -1.28 -5.96
C THR A 66 -7.49 0.21 -5.64
N GLN A 67 -8.03 1.06 -6.52
CA GLN A 67 -8.05 2.52 -6.30
C GLN A 67 -8.90 2.90 -5.08
N GLU A 68 -10.00 2.18 -4.84
CA GLU A 68 -10.83 2.34 -3.64
C GLU A 68 -10.09 1.95 -2.36
N LEU A 69 -9.41 0.80 -2.37
CA LEU A 69 -8.54 0.37 -1.26
C LEU A 69 -7.44 1.39 -1.00
N THR A 70 -6.84 1.94 -2.06
CA THR A 70 -5.83 2.99 -1.99
C THR A 70 -6.36 4.25 -1.33
N ALA A 71 -7.54 4.72 -1.74
CA ALA A 71 -8.17 5.87 -1.12
C ALA A 71 -8.48 5.64 0.37
N ILE A 72 -8.92 4.42 0.76
CA ILE A 72 -9.24 4.10 2.16
C ILE A 72 -7.99 4.16 3.04
N PHE A 73 -6.88 3.54 2.64
CA PHE A 73 -5.68 3.57 3.48
C PHE A 73 -5.04 4.96 3.50
N LEU A 74 -5.06 5.72 2.40
CA LEU A 74 -4.56 7.09 2.35
C LEU A 74 -5.39 8.01 3.27
N ALA A 75 -6.71 7.85 3.30
CA ALA A 75 -7.57 8.61 4.22
C ALA A 75 -7.28 8.28 5.69
N ALA A 76 -7.10 6.99 6.02
CA ALA A 76 -6.71 6.57 7.35
C ALA A 76 -5.32 7.09 7.74
N ARG A 77 -4.34 7.05 6.82
CA ARG A 77 -3.00 7.57 7.05
C ARG A 77 -3.00 9.08 7.23
N LEU A 78 -3.71 9.82 6.38
CA LEU A 78 -3.82 11.28 6.49
C LEU A 78 -4.41 11.69 7.84
N TYR A 79 -5.43 10.99 8.32
CA TYR A 79 -5.96 11.20 9.67
C TYR A 79 -4.89 10.95 10.74
N CYS A 80 -4.17 9.82 10.66
CA CYS A 80 -3.08 9.51 11.58
C CYS A 80 -2.00 10.58 11.55
N SER A 81 -1.61 11.06 10.37
CA SER A 81 -0.66 12.17 10.20
C SER A 81 -1.17 13.41 10.93
N PHE A 82 -2.38 13.90 10.65
CA PHE A 82 -2.92 15.09 11.32
C PHE A 82 -2.94 14.99 12.86
N VAL A 83 -3.19 13.80 13.41
CA VAL A 83 -3.34 13.61 14.86
C VAL A 83 -2.02 13.27 15.56
N MET A 84 -1.07 12.65 14.86
CA MET A 84 0.21 12.18 15.43
C MET A 84 1.39 13.07 15.01
N GLU A 85 1.43 13.58 13.78
CA GLU A 85 2.59 14.25 13.16
C GLU A 85 2.15 15.38 12.19
N TYR A 86 2.31 16.64 12.63
CA TYR A 86 2.04 17.83 11.81
C TYR A 86 3.22 18.14 10.87
N ASP A 87 3.49 17.27 9.90
CA ASP A 87 4.65 17.42 8.99
C ASP A 87 4.27 17.48 7.50
N ILE A 88 5.26 17.73 6.65
CA ILE A 88 5.22 17.79 5.18
C ILE A 88 4.59 16.54 4.54
N HIS A 89 4.65 15.40 5.24
CA HIS A 89 3.95 14.15 4.94
C HIS A 89 2.44 14.35 4.73
N THR A 90 1.83 15.19 5.57
CA THR A 90 0.39 15.52 5.48
C THR A 90 0.04 16.11 4.11
N ILE A 91 0.92 16.93 3.53
CA ILE A 91 0.71 17.56 2.22
C ILE A 91 0.83 16.50 1.12
N LEU A 92 1.83 15.62 1.21
CA LEU A 92 2.07 14.57 0.22
C LEU A 92 0.95 13.52 0.22
N ASP A 93 0.52 13.07 1.40
CA ASP A 93 -0.64 12.18 1.57
C ASP A 93 -1.93 12.84 1.06
N SER A 94 -2.16 14.12 1.38
CA SER A 94 -3.33 14.87 0.89
C SER A 94 -3.36 14.97 -0.62
N ALA A 95 -2.22 15.29 -1.24
CA ALA A 95 -2.10 15.37 -2.70
C ALA A 95 -2.35 14.01 -3.36
N THR A 96 -1.74 12.95 -2.80
CA THR A 96 -1.89 11.58 -3.31
C THR A 96 -3.32 11.08 -3.16
N LEU A 97 -4.00 11.39 -2.05
CA LEU A 97 -5.40 11.07 -1.84
C LEU A 97 -6.29 11.81 -2.84
N ALA A 98 -6.09 13.11 -3.06
CA ALA A 98 -6.85 13.89 -4.03
C ALA A 98 -6.69 13.34 -5.46
N CYS A 99 -5.45 13.01 -5.84
CA CYS A 99 -5.16 12.35 -7.12
C CYS A 99 -5.85 10.98 -7.25
N THR A 100 -5.84 10.18 -6.19
CA THR A 100 -6.51 8.86 -6.17
C THR A 100 -8.02 9.00 -6.29
N LEU A 101 -8.64 9.94 -5.57
CA LEU A 101 -10.07 10.23 -5.68
C LEU A 101 -10.44 10.72 -7.08
N TRP A 102 -9.59 11.52 -7.72
CA TRP A 102 -9.78 11.91 -9.12
C TRP A 102 -9.73 10.71 -10.06
N VAL A 103 -8.80 9.76 -9.86
CA VAL A 103 -8.74 8.51 -10.64
C VAL A 103 -10.02 7.69 -10.45
N VAL A 104 -10.47 7.51 -9.21
CA VAL A 104 -11.73 6.81 -8.89
C VAL A 104 -12.91 7.48 -9.59
N TYR A 105 -12.99 8.81 -9.54
CA TYR A 105 -14.02 9.59 -10.24
C TYR A 105 -13.96 9.39 -11.76
N MET A 106 -12.76 9.44 -12.34
CA MET A 106 -12.55 9.22 -13.77
C MET A 106 -13.03 7.84 -14.21
N ILE A 107 -12.71 6.78 -13.46
CA ILE A 107 -13.15 5.41 -13.78
C ILE A 107 -14.68 5.27 -13.64
N ARG A 108 -15.26 5.79 -12.54
CA ARG A 108 -16.69 5.61 -12.23
C ARG A 108 -17.62 6.40 -13.16
N PHE A 109 -17.21 7.58 -13.61
CA PHE A 109 -18.09 8.49 -14.35
C PHE A 109 -17.65 8.71 -15.79
N ASN A 110 -16.39 9.12 -16.03
CA ASN A 110 -15.94 9.52 -17.37
C ASN A 110 -15.56 8.33 -18.27
N LEU A 111 -14.91 7.31 -17.70
CA LEU A 111 -14.33 6.18 -18.43
C LEU A 111 -15.08 4.87 -18.18
N ARG A 112 -16.29 4.95 -17.60
CA ARG A 112 -17.11 3.80 -17.21
C ARG A 112 -17.35 2.81 -18.35
N SER A 113 -17.48 3.29 -19.59
CA SER A 113 -17.68 2.44 -20.76
C SER A 113 -16.50 1.51 -21.07
N THR A 114 -15.29 1.87 -20.63
CA THR A 114 -14.06 1.09 -20.84
C THR A 114 -13.67 0.27 -19.61
N TYR A 115 -14.42 0.39 -18.51
CA TYR A 115 -14.18 -0.34 -17.28
C TYR A 115 -14.68 -1.79 -17.42
N MET A 116 -13.81 -2.74 -17.06
CA MET A 116 -14.08 -4.18 -17.20
C MET A 116 -14.62 -4.77 -15.89
N GLU A 117 -15.86 -4.45 -15.55
CA GLU A 117 -16.49 -4.86 -14.29
C GLU A 117 -16.48 -6.39 -14.10
N ASP A 118 -16.69 -7.16 -15.18
CA ASP A 118 -16.70 -8.63 -15.16
C ASP A 118 -15.37 -9.22 -14.69
N LYS A 119 -14.25 -8.53 -14.99
CA LYS A 119 -12.90 -8.94 -14.59
C LYS A 119 -12.53 -8.43 -13.19
N ASP A 120 -13.06 -7.28 -12.78
CA ASP A 120 -12.79 -6.65 -11.48
C ASP A 120 -13.74 -7.11 -10.37
N ASN A 121 -13.99 -8.43 -10.29
CA ASN A 121 -14.92 -9.06 -9.36
C ASN A 121 -14.32 -9.36 -7.97
N PHE A 122 -13.22 -8.71 -7.61
CA PHE A 122 -12.55 -8.94 -6.34
C PHE A 122 -13.37 -8.34 -5.18
N ALA A 123 -13.61 -9.17 -4.16
CA ALA A 123 -14.32 -8.76 -2.96
C ALA A 123 -13.42 -7.95 -2.02
N ILE A 124 -13.61 -6.62 -1.96
CA ILE A 124 -12.84 -5.70 -1.10
C ILE A 124 -12.85 -6.12 0.38
N TYR A 125 -13.97 -6.66 0.89
CA TYR A 125 -14.10 -7.07 2.28
C TYR A 125 -13.12 -8.21 2.67
N LEU A 126 -12.69 -9.03 1.70
CA LEU A 126 -11.68 -10.07 1.93
C LEU A 126 -10.32 -9.48 2.29
N VAL A 127 -10.10 -8.21 1.99
CA VAL A 127 -8.88 -7.48 2.34
C VAL A 127 -9.12 -6.60 3.56
N LEU A 128 -10.21 -5.82 3.57
CA LEU A 128 -10.50 -4.90 4.68
C LEU A 128 -10.65 -5.62 6.03
N VAL A 129 -11.38 -6.75 6.07
CA VAL A 129 -11.67 -7.45 7.32
C VAL A 129 -10.40 -8.06 7.93
N PRO A 130 -9.57 -8.83 7.19
CA PRO A 130 -8.30 -9.32 7.74
C PRO A 130 -7.36 -8.20 8.18
N CYS A 131 -7.27 -7.10 7.43
CA CYS A 131 -6.43 -5.95 7.83
C CYS A 131 -6.93 -5.31 9.13
N ALA A 132 -8.25 -5.14 9.29
CA ALA A 132 -8.83 -4.58 10.51
C ALA A 132 -8.65 -5.52 11.72
N VAL A 133 -8.88 -6.83 11.54
CA VAL A 133 -8.66 -7.83 12.60
C VAL A 133 -7.18 -7.87 12.99
N LEU A 134 -6.27 -7.91 12.01
CA LEU A 134 -4.84 -7.94 12.28
C LEU A 134 -4.38 -6.65 12.98
N ALA A 135 -4.88 -5.49 12.57
CA ALA A 135 -4.57 -4.21 13.23
C ALA A 135 -5.09 -4.15 14.67
N PHE A 136 -6.23 -4.77 14.95
CA PHE A 136 -6.76 -4.86 16.32
C PHE A 136 -5.91 -5.78 17.21
N LEU A 137 -5.39 -6.89 16.65
CA LEU A 137 -4.59 -7.86 17.40
C LEU A 137 -3.11 -7.47 17.50
N VAL A 138 -2.59 -6.83 16.46
CA VAL A 138 -1.17 -6.49 16.27
C VAL A 138 -1.09 -5.02 15.88
N HIS A 139 -0.78 -4.18 16.84
CA HIS A 139 -0.50 -2.77 16.62
C HIS A 139 0.68 -2.33 17.50
N PRO A 140 1.51 -1.38 17.05
CA PRO A 140 2.72 -0.99 17.78
C PRO A 140 2.38 -0.37 19.13
N SER A 141 3.23 -0.57 20.15
CA SER A 141 3.10 0.04 21.49
C SER A 141 3.78 1.40 21.57
N THR A 142 3.07 2.44 21.12
CA THR A 142 3.50 3.84 21.21
C THR A 142 2.69 4.62 22.26
N SER A 143 3.13 5.83 22.59
CA SER A 143 2.48 6.73 23.57
C SER A 143 1.12 7.28 23.12
N HIS A 144 0.72 7.04 21.88
CA HIS A 144 -0.52 7.57 21.31
C HIS A 144 -1.76 6.80 21.75
N ASN A 145 -2.93 7.43 21.59
CA ASN A 145 -4.22 6.81 21.83
C ASN A 145 -4.35 5.44 21.13
N ILE A 146 -4.96 4.47 21.81
CA ILE A 146 -5.16 3.11 21.30
C ILE A 146 -5.83 3.09 19.92
N PHE A 147 -6.80 3.99 19.70
CA PHE A 147 -7.48 4.15 18.43
C PHE A 147 -6.51 4.52 17.30
N ASN A 148 -5.66 5.54 17.52
CA ASN A 148 -4.69 5.98 16.51
C ASN A 148 -3.67 4.90 16.19
N ARG A 149 -3.26 4.12 17.20
CA ARG A 149 -2.32 2.99 17.03
C ARG A 149 -2.91 1.89 16.14
N ILE A 150 -4.16 1.52 16.39
CA ILE A 150 -4.88 0.53 15.59
C ILE A 150 -5.12 1.05 14.18
N LEU A 151 -5.55 2.31 14.04
CA LEU A 151 -5.83 2.90 12.73
C LEU A 151 -4.56 3.05 11.88
N TRP A 152 -3.43 3.38 12.50
CA TRP A 152 -2.13 3.40 11.85
C TRP A 152 -1.69 1.98 11.41
N ALA A 153 -1.85 0.98 12.28
CA ALA A 153 -1.55 -0.41 11.89
C ALA A 153 -2.45 -0.87 10.73
N PHE A 154 -3.73 -0.49 10.77
CA PHE A 154 -4.69 -0.77 9.71
C PHE A 154 -4.27 -0.15 8.38
N CYS A 155 -3.85 1.13 8.35
CA CYS A 155 -3.47 1.77 7.09
C CYS A 155 -2.22 1.12 6.48
N VAL A 156 -1.22 0.79 7.29
CA VAL A 156 0.00 0.09 6.85
C VAL A 156 -0.31 -1.31 6.32
N TYR A 157 -1.17 -2.08 7.02
CA TYR A 157 -1.56 -3.41 6.57
C TYR A 157 -2.37 -3.34 5.29
N LEU A 158 -3.30 -2.41 5.19
CA LEU A 158 -4.14 -2.25 4.01
C LEU A 158 -3.32 -1.82 2.79
N GLU A 159 -2.37 -0.90 2.97
CA GLU A 159 -1.44 -0.47 1.93
C GLU A 159 -0.71 -1.66 1.30
N ALA A 160 -0.14 -2.53 2.12
CA ALA A 160 0.66 -3.68 1.68
C ALA A 160 -0.09 -4.66 0.77
N VAL A 161 -1.42 -4.77 0.92
CA VAL A 161 -2.25 -5.74 0.17
C VAL A 161 -3.27 -5.08 -0.76
N SER A 162 -3.33 -3.75 -0.81
CA SER A 162 -4.27 -2.98 -1.62
C SER A 162 -4.20 -3.29 -3.12
N VAL A 163 -3.05 -3.76 -3.62
CA VAL A 163 -2.80 -4.09 -5.03
C VAL A 163 -3.42 -5.42 -5.49
N LEU A 164 -3.89 -6.27 -4.56
CA LEU A 164 -4.42 -7.61 -4.88
C LEU A 164 -5.52 -7.63 -5.96
N PRO A 165 -6.53 -6.73 -5.94
CA PRO A 165 -7.53 -6.69 -7.01
C PRO A 165 -6.93 -6.41 -8.39
N GLN A 166 -5.91 -5.54 -8.47
CA GLN A 166 -5.23 -5.20 -9.72
C GLN A 166 -4.48 -6.40 -10.30
N LEU A 167 -3.82 -7.19 -9.46
CA LEU A 167 -3.11 -8.40 -9.89
C LEU A 167 -4.08 -9.41 -10.51
N ARG A 168 -5.29 -9.55 -9.94
CA ARG A 168 -6.33 -10.45 -10.47
C ARG A 168 -6.87 -10.01 -11.83
N VAL A 169 -6.97 -8.70 -12.09
CA VAL A 169 -7.42 -8.17 -13.39
C VAL A 169 -6.38 -8.39 -14.50
N MET A 170 -5.10 -8.51 -14.14
CA MET A 170 -3.99 -8.74 -15.08
C MET A 170 -3.78 -10.21 -15.46
N GLN A 171 -4.27 -11.14 -14.65
CA GLN A 171 -4.19 -12.59 -14.87
C GLN A 171 -5.30 -13.08 -15.80
#